data_AF-A0A1M3H281-F1
#
_entry.id   AF-A0A1M3H281-F1
#
_cell.length_a   1.000
_cell.length_b   1.000
_cell.length_c   1.000
_cell.angle_alpha   90.00
_cell.angle_beta   90.00
_cell.angle_gamma   90.00
#
_symmetry.space_group_name_H-M   'P 1'
#
loop_
_entity.id
_entity.type
_entity.pdbx_description
1 polymer ?
#
loop_
_entity_poly.entity_id
_entity_poly.type
_entity_poly.pdbx_seq_one_letter_code
_entity_poly.pdbx_strand_id
1 'polypeptide(L)'
;MTTDKNPAYGKAIKELKEEGILSKNLQHRQSKYLNNIIESDHRKIKSRIRPMLGFQSFKTANRALKGIEAMIMMIKQQSYFLRQPIQEQVKFVNRLFNVYA
;
A
#
# COMPACT_ATOMS: atom_id res chain seq x y z
N MET A 1 1.00 13.34 -8.57
CA MET A 1 0.05 12.25 -8.25
C MET A 1 -0.55 11.68 -9.52
N THR A 2 -0.97 10.42 -9.50
CA THR A 2 -1.75 9.81 -10.58
C THR A 2 -3.18 9.60 -10.09
N THR A 3 -4.17 9.98 -10.87
CA THR A 3 -5.58 9.62 -10.61
C THR A 3 -6.20 9.03 -11.87
N ASP A 4 -7.39 8.47 -11.74
CA ASP A 4 -8.24 8.18 -12.89
C ASP A 4 -8.69 9.50 -13.58
N LYS A 5 -9.39 9.37 -14.71
CA LYS A 5 -9.86 10.49 -15.54
C LYS A 5 -11.16 11.14 -15.05
N ASN A 6 -11.56 10.94 -13.79
CA ASN A 6 -12.75 11.57 -13.24
C ASN A 6 -12.59 13.10 -13.21
N PRO A 7 -13.57 13.86 -13.75
CA PRO A 7 -13.52 15.32 -13.84
C PRO A 7 -13.41 16.03 -12.48
N ALA A 8 -13.85 15.40 -11.38
CA ALA A 8 -13.79 15.99 -10.04
C ALA A 8 -12.36 16.26 -9.56
N TYR A 9 -11.39 15.41 -9.94
CA TYR A 9 -10.02 15.52 -9.44
C TYR A 9 -9.30 16.79 -9.89
N GLY A 10 -9.58 17.28 -11.10
CA GLY A 10 -8.92 18.50 -11.60
C GLY A 10 -9.20 19.71 -10.73
N LYS A 11 -10.46 19.88 -10.32
CA LYS A 11 -10.89 20.96 -9.42
C LYS A 11 -10.30 20.79 -8.02
N ALA A 12 -10.45 19.61 -7.42
CA ALA A 12 -9.95 19.33 -6.08
C ALA A 12 -8.43 19.51 -5.97
N ILE A 13 -7.64 19.07 -6.96
CA ILE A 13 -6.18 19.22 -6.95
C ILE A 13 -5.77 20.69 -7.05
N LYS A 14 -6.52 21.51 -7.78
CA LYS A 14 -6.27 22.94 -7.88
C LYS A 14 -6.51 23.62 -6.53
N GLU A 15 -7.66 23.36 -5.92
CA GLU A 15 -8.02 23.88 -4.58
C GLU A 15 -6.97 23.47 -3.54
N LEU A 16 -6.58 22.20 -3.50
CA LEU A 16 -5.55 21.71 -2.58
C LEU A 16 -4.16 22.33 -2.80
N LYS A 17 -3.84 22.79 -4.01
CA LYS A 17 -2.60 23.55 -4.29
C LYS A 17 -2.71 25.00 -3.82
N GLU A 18 -3.89 25.59 -3.89
CA GLU A 18 -4.17 26.95 -3.42
C GLU A 18 -4.15 27.01 -1.89
N GLU A 19 -4.72 26.00 -1.23
CA GLU A 19 -4.70 25.81 0.23
C GLU A 19 -3.30 25.46 0.80
N GLY A 20 -2.33 25.16 -0.08
CA GLY A 20 -0.96 24.81 0.33
C GLY A 20 -0.81 23.38 0.86
N ILE A 21 -1.87 22.56 0.84
CA ILE A 21 -1.83 21.15 1.22
C ILE A 21 -0.98 20.34 0.23
N LEU A 22 -1.09 20.66 -1.07
CA LEU A 22 -0.27 20.08 -2.12
C LEU A 22 0.77 21.07 -2.62
N SER A 23 1.97 20.57 -2.91
CA SER A 23 3.01 21.37 -3.56
C SER A 23 2.53 21.95 -4.89
N LYS A 24 2.81 23.23 -5.14
CA LYS A 24 2.52 23.90 -6.42
C LYS A 24 3.14 23.16 -7.61
N ASN A 25 4.33 22.59 -7.39
CA ASN A 25 5.11 21.83 -8.39
C ASN A 25 4.62 20.38 -8.58
N LEU A 26 3.61 19.93 -7.82
CA LEU A 26 3.07 18.59 -7.96
C LEU A 26 2.46 18.42 -9.36
N GLN A 27 3.02 17.51 -10.15
CA GLN A 27 2.43 17.11 -11.43
C GLN A 27 1.27 16.14 -11.21
N HIS A 28 0.12 16.45 -11.79
CA HIS A 28 -1.03 15.54 -11.86
C HIS A 28 -1.01 14.78 -13.19
N ARG A 29 -1.11 13.45 -13.13
CA ARG A 29 -1.06 12.55 -14.28
C ARG A 29 -2.35 11.76 -14.37
N GLN A 30 -2.92 11.68 -15.58
CA GLN A 30 -4.10 10.87 -15.88
C GLN A 30 -3.75 9.70 -16.82
N SER A 31 -2.63 9.04 -16.56
CA SER A 31 -2.18 7.90 -17.36
C SER A 31 -2.90 6.63 -16.92
N LYS A 32 -3.66 6.03 -17.85
CA LYS A 32 -4.35 4.74 -17.62
C LYS A 32 -3.37 3.65 -17.21
N TYR A 33 -2.17 3.62 -17.80
CA TYR A 33 -1.16 2.62 -17.47
C TYR A 33 -0.67 2.74 -16.02
N LEU A 34 -0.33 3.97 -15.57
CA LEU A 34 0.09 4.20 -14.19
C LEU A 34 -1.03 3.90 -13.19
N ASN A 35 -2.27 4.25 -13.55
CA ASN A 35 -3.44 3.91 -12.75
C ASN A 35 -3.63 2.39 -12.62
N ASN A 36 -3.51 1.65 -13.73
CA ASN A 36 -3.60 0.18 -13.73
C ASN A 36 -2.55 -0.48 -12.83
N ILE A 37 -1.32 0.07 -12.74
CA ILE A 37 -0.30 -0.46 -11.82
C ILE A 37 -0.74 -0.30 -10.36
N ILE A 38 -1.21 0.90 -9.99
CA ILE A 38 -1.69 1.19 -8.62
C ILE A 38 -2.90 0.30 -8.29
N GLU A 39 -3.88 0.22 -9.20
CA GLU A 39 -5.07 -0.62 -9.03
C GLU A 39 -4.74 -2.10 -8.91
N SER A 40 -3.77 -2.59 -9.69
CA SER A 40 -3.32 -3.98 -9.66
C SER A 40 -2.67 -4.33 -8.31
N ASP A 41 -1.92 -3.41 -7.73
CA ASP A 41 -1.34 -3.62 -6.39
C ASP A 41 -2.45 -3.68 -5.32
N HIS A 42 -3.38 -2.74 -5.35
CA HIS A 42 -4.56 -2.75 -4.46
C HIS A 42 -5.42 -4.01 -4.63
N ARG A 43 -5.56 -4.52 -5.86
CA ARG A 43 -6.36 -5.73 -6.15
C ARG A 43 -5.82 -6.94 -5.41
N LYS A 44 -4.51 -7.07 -5.20
CA LYS A 44 -3.89 -8.18 -4.47
C LYS A 44 -4.24 -8.17 -2.99
N ILE A 45 -4.26 -6.99 -2.39
CA ILE A 45 -4.67 -6.82 -0.99
C ILE A 45 -6.19 -7.07 -0.87
N LYS A 46 -6.99 -6.44 -1.74
CA LYS A 46 -8.46 -6.60 -1.74
C LYS A 46 -8.89 -8.05 -1.96
N SER A 47 -8.23 -8.81 -2.84
CA SER A 47 -8.60 -10.21 -3.09
C SER A 47 -8.37 -11.11 -1.87
N ARG A 48 -7.37 -10.81 -1.03
CA ARG A 48 -7.09 -11.54 0.21
C ARG A 48 -8.05 -11.16 1.34
N ILE A 49 -8.50 -9.91 1.38
CA ILE A 49 -9.43 -9.41 2.42
C ILE A 49 -10.88 -9.77 2.08
N ARG A 50 -11.26 -9.81 0.80
CA ARG A 50 -12.65 -10.06 0.38
C ARG A 50 -13.31 -11.32 0.95
N PRO A 51 -12.63 -12.47 1.14
CA PRO A 51 -13.21 -13.63 1.81
C PRO A 51 -13.22 -13.54 3.36
N MET A 52 -12.62 -12.51 3.96
CA MET A 52 -12.61 -12.31 5.41
C MET A 52 -13.91 -11.63 5.88
N LEU A 53 -14.33 -11.91 7.12
CA LEU A 53 -15.52 -11.30 7.76
C LEU A 53 -15.31 -9.83 8.18
N GLY A 54 -14.29 -9.15 7.63
CA GLY A 54 -13.88 -7.81 8.03
C GLY A 54 -12.96 -7.79 9.26
N PHE A 55 -12.53 -6.59 9.65
CA PHE A 55 -11.66 -6.37 10.80
C PHE A 55 -12.45 -5.71 11.93
N GLN A 56 -12.32 -6.24 13.15
CA GLN A 56 -13.03 -5.73 14.33
C GLN A 56 -12.51 -4.37 14.82
N SER A 57 -11.29 -3.95 14.44
CA SER A 57 -10.70 -2.67 14.83
C SER A 57 -9.62 -2.22 13.83
N PHE A 58 -9.26 -0.93 13.85
CA PHE A 58 -8.12 -0.42 13.07
C PHE A 58 -6.80 -1.10 13.44
N LYS A 59 -6.59 -1.43 14.73
CA LYS A 59 -5.37 -2.08 15.20
C LYS A 59 -5.23 -3.48 14.60
N THR A 60 -6.32 -4.25 14.57
CA THR A 60 -6.34 -5.59 13.98
C THR A 60 -6.25 -5.54 12.47
N ALA A 61 -6.92 -4.59 11.81
CA ALA A 61 -6.77 -4.33 10.37
C ALA A 61 -5.31 -4.04 9.98
N ASN A 62 -4.64 -3.13 10.72
CA ASN A 62 -3.27 -2.75 10.42
C ASN A 62 -2.29 -3.94 10.54
N ARG A 63 -2.44 -4.77 11.58
CA ARG A 63 -1.61 -5.99 11.74
C ARG A 63 -1.86 -6.99 10.62
N ALA A 64 -3.13 -7.22 10.26
CA ALA A 64 -3.48 -8.15 9.20
C ALA A 64 -2.96 -7.69 7.83
N LEU A 65 -3.14 -6.39 7.50
CA LEU A 65 -2.62 -5.78 6.28
C LEU A 65 -1.10 -5.92 6.17
N LYS A 66 -0.37 -5.59 7.24
CA LYS A 66 1.10 -5.77 7.29
C LYS A 66 1.53 -7.21 7.04
N GLY A 67 0.82 -8.18 7.63
CA GLY A 67 1.08 -9.59 7.40
C GLY A 67 0.84 -10.00 5.95
N ILE A 68 -0.28 -9.58 5.36
CA ILE A 68 -0.63 -9.84 3.96
C ILE A 68 0.42 -9.23 3.02
N GLU A 69 0.82 -7.99 3.24
CA GLU A 69 1.86 -7.31 2.45
C GLU A 69 3.20 -8.04 2.52
N ALA A 70 3.65 -8.43 3.71
CA ALA A 70 4.90 -9.17 3.87
C ALA A 70 4.88 -10.53 3.16
N MET A 71 3.78 -11.28 3.27
CA MET A 71 3.61 -12.54 2.53
C MET A 71 3.68 -12.30 1.01
N ILE A 72 3.03 -11.24 0.52
CA ILE A 72 3.09 -10.88 -0.91
C ILE A 72 4.52 -10.52 -1.33
N MET A 73 5.26 -9.76 -0.52
CA MET A 73 6.67 -9.42 -0.78
C MET A 73 7.56 -10.66 -0.83
N MET A 74 7.33 -11.63 0.07
CA MET A 74 8.05 -12.90 0.08
C MET A 74 7.75 -13.74 -1.17
N ILE A 75 6.47 -13.92 -1.52
CA ILE A 75 6.06 -14.68 -2.72
C ILE A 75 6.64 -14.07 -3.99
N LYS A 76 6.68 -12.73 -4.09
CA LYS A 76 7.25 -12.02 -5.24
C LYS A 76 8.79 -12.03 -5.26
N GLN A 77 9.45 -12.60 -4.24
CA GLN A 77 10.91 -12.52 -4.04
C GLN A 77 11.45 -11.07 -4.07
N GLN A 78 10.58 -10.11 -3.74
CA GLN A 78 10.91 -8.69 -3.72
C GLN A 78 11.53 -8.25 -2.38
N SER A 79 11.47 -9.11 -1.37
CA SER A 79 12.11 -8.82 -0.08
C SER A 79 13.61 -9.10 -0.17
N TYR A 80 14.41 -8.06 0.07
CA TYR A 80 15.84 -8.17 0.37
C TYR A 80 16.11 -9.26 1.43
N PHE A 81 15.20 -9.40 2.40
CA PHE A 81 15.28 -10.35 3.52
C PHE A 81 15.29 -11.82 3.11
N LEU A 82 14.65 -12.23 2.02
CA LEU A 82 14.71 -13.63 1.55
C LEU A 82 16.11 -14.02 1.04
N ARG A 83 16.95 -13.05 0.72
CA ARG A 83 18.36 -13.24 0.36
C ARG A 83 19.29 -13.12 1.57
N GLN A 84 18.75 -12.77 2.74
CA GLN A 84 19.51 -12.64 3.98
C GLN A 84 19.57 -13.96 4.74
N PRO A 85 20.57 -14.14 5.62
CA PRO A 85 20.63 -15.28 6.52
C PRO A 85 19.33 -15.46 7.33
N ILE A 86 19.03 -16.70 7.73
CA ILE A 86 17.79 -17.07 8.43
C ILE A 86 17.52 -16.21 9.69
N GLN A 87 18.57 -15.77 10.38
CA GLN A 87 18.48 -14.92 11.56
C GLN A 87 17.84 -13.55 11.25
N GLU A 88 18.18 -12.94 10.12
CA GLU A 88 17.63 -11.66 9.68
C GLU A 88 16.17 -11.81 9.19
N GLN A 89 15.84 -12.96 8.62
CA GLN A 89 14.44 -13.29 8.28
C GLN A 89 13.59 -13.42 9.55
N VAL A 90 14.10 -14.10 10.58
CA VAL A 90 13.43 -14.24 11.89
C VAL A 90 13.27 -12.88 12.57
N LYS A 91 14.31 -12.04 12.60
CA LYS A 91 14.21 -10.65 13.12
C LYS A 91 13.16 -9.82 12.38
N PHE A 92 13.10 -9.94 11.05
CA PHE A 92 12.11 -9.26 10.23
C PHE A 92 10.68 -9.67 10.59
N VAL A 93 10.40 -10.97 10.67
CA VAL A 93 9.08 -11.50 11.08
C VAL A 93 8.72 -11.04 12.50
N ASN A 94 9.66 -11.09 13.43
CA ASN A 94 9.45 -10.64 14.81
C ASN A 94 9.11 -9.15 14.89
N ARG A 95 9.81 -8.30 14.12
CA ARG A 95 9.52 -6.86 14.03
C ARG A 95 8.18 -6.58 13.35
N LEU A 96 7.82 -7.36 12.33
CA LEU A 96 6.59 -7.18 11.57
C LEU A 96 5.34 -7.48 12.40
N PHE A 97 5.38 -8.59 13.14
CA PHE A 97 4.25 -9.04 13.96
C PHE A 97 4.36 -8.64 15.43
N ASN A 98 5.46 -7.99 15.81
CA ASN A 98 5.73 -7.56 17.19
C ASN A 98 5.65 -8.74 18.18
N VAL A 99 6.22 -9.89 17.79
CA VAL A 99 6.13 -11.18 18.52
C VAL A 99 6.94 -11.17 19.82
N TYR A 100 7.91 -10.27 19.91
CA TYR A 100 8.66 -9.96 21.12
C TYR A 100 8.48 -8.47 21.42
N ALA A 101 7.48 -8.12 22.23
CA ALA A 101 7.31 -6.80 22.81
C ALA A 101 6.81 -6.94 24.24
#